data_AF-A0A7J8Y0W6-F1
#
_entry.id   AF-A0A7J8Y0W6-F1
#
_cell.length_a   1.000
_cell.length_b   1.000
_cell.length_c   1.000
_cell.angle_alpha   90.00
_cell.angle_beta   90.00
_cell.angle_gamma   90.00
#
_symmetry.space_group_name_H-M   'P 1'
#
loop_
_entity.id
_entity.type
_entity.pdbx_description
1 polymer ?
#
loop_
_entity_poly.entity_id
_entity_poly.type
_entity_poly.pdbx_seq_one_letter_code
_entity_poly.pdbx_strand_id
1 'polypeptide(L)'
;MVHHSTDPNFNHSVAVIGLLYKLGAPDAFLSKLITNVTSMADEVQEREVGVIDPNMIGIDGKKYYRYIGSLTVPPCTEGVIWTMSR
;
A
#
# COMPACT_ATOMS: atom_id res chain seq x y z
N MET A 1 0.42 0.98 -1.35
CA MET A 1 -0.15 0.36 -2.57
C MET A 1 0.88 -0.59 -3.14
N VAL A 2 0.47 -1.77 -3.60
CA VAL A 2 1.37 -2.77 -4.20
C VAL A 2 0.91 -3.05 -5.62
N HIS A 3 1.84 -3.08 -6.56
CA HIS A 3 1.61 -3.48 -7.95
C HIS A 3 2.51 -4.67 -8.28
N HIS A 4 1.97 -5.66 -8.99
CA HIS A 4 2.69 -6.80 -9.51
C HIS A 4 2.54 -6.85 -11.04
N SER A 5 3.64 -6.70 -11.76
CA SER A 5 3.72 -6.83 -13.22
C SER A 5 3.66 -8.30 -13.62
N THR A 6 2.96 -8.59 -14.71
CA THR A 6 2.88 -9.93 -15.32
C THR A 6 3.84 -10.11 -16.50
N ASP A 7 4.60 -9.08 -16.87
CA ASP A 7 5.58 -9.15 -17.95
C ASP A 7 6.80 -9.99 -17.52
N PRO A 8 7.06 -11.14 -18.17
CA PRO A 8 8.18 -12.01 -17.81
C PRO A 8 9.56 -11.37 -18.07
N ASN A 9 9.62 -10.29 -18.86
CA ASN A 9 10.86 -9.58 -19.16
C ASN A 9 11.21 -8.50 -18.12
N PHE A 10 10.35 -8.31 -17.11
CA PHE A 10 10.55 -7.29 -16.10
C PHE A 10 11.24 -7.85 -14.86
N ASN A 11 12.52 -7.50 -14.68
CA ASN A 11 13.36 -8.02 -13.59
C ASN A 11 12.88 -7.66 -12.17
N HIS A 12 12.01 -6.67 -12.02
CA HIS A 12 11.47 -6.24 -10.72
C HIS A 12 9.94 -6.31 -10.74
N SER A 13 9.37 -7.51 -10.69
CA SER A 13 7.93 -7.71 -10.89
C SER A 13 7.05 -6.98 -9.87
N VAL A 14 7.57 -6.61 -8.69
CA VAL A 14 6.80 -5.93 -7.64
C VAL A 14 7.29 -4.49 -7.44
N ALA A 15 6.32 -3.56 -7.41
CA ALA A 15 6.52 -2.18 -6.98
C ALA A 15 5.61 -1.85 -5.80
N VAL A 16 6.16 -1.18 -4.78
CA VAL A 16 5.43 -0.77 -3.58
C VAL A 16 5.53 0.74 -3.38
N ILE A 17 4.39 1.37 -3.14
CA ILE A 17 4.29 2.76 -2.69
C ILE A 17 3.92 2.75 -1.21
N GLY A 18 4.83 3.25 -0.38
CA GLY A 18 4.64 3.41 1.05
C GLY A 18 4.32 4.85 1.43
N LEU A 19 3.34 5.02 2.32
CA LEU A 19 2.99 6.29 2.95
C LEU A 19 3.27 6.21 4.45
N LEU A 20 3.91 7.25 4.98
CA LEU A 20 4.16 7.38 6.40
C LEU A 20 3.11 8.31 7.01
N TYR A 21 2.47 7.87 8.09
CA TYR A 21 1.49 8.65 8.82
C TYR A 21 2.10 9.23 10.09
N LYS A 22 1.66 10.44 10.45
CA LYS A 22 1.90 11.03 11.78
C LYS A 22 0.58 11.04 12.54
N LEU A 23 0.65 10.82 13.85
CA LEU A 23 -0.51 10.97 14.71
C LEU A 23 -1.07 12.39 14.60
N GLY A 24 -2.38 12.50 14.49
CA GLY A 24 -3.06 13.76 14.23
C GLY A 24 -4.53 13.58 13.91
N ALA A 25 -5.06 14.46 13.08
CA ALA A 25 -6.45 14.37 12.62
C ALA A 25 -6.70 13.07 11.84
N PRO A 26 -7.93 12.52 11.89
CA PRO A 26 -8.30 11.35 11.10
C PRO A 26 -8.06 11.56 9.60
N ASP A 27 -7.49 10.56 8.95
CA ASP A 27 -7.32 10.54 7.51
C ASP A 27 -8.64 10.16 6.82
N ALA A 28 -9.09 10.98 5.87
CA ALA A 28 -10.40 10.81 5.23
C ALA A 28 -10.52 9.51 4.42
N PHE A 29 -9.41 9.02 3.86
CA PHE A 29 -9.37 7.75 3.15
C PHE A 29 -9.44 6.58 4.13
N LEU A 30 -8.60 6.57 5.17
CA LEU A 30 -8.59 5.52 6.18
C LEU A 30 -9.91 5.47 6.96
N SER A 31 -10.57 6.60 7.24
CA SER A 31 -11.87 6.62 7.92
C SER A 31 -12.96 5.85 7.16
N LYS A 32 -12.89 5.75 5.83
CA LYS A 32 -13.83 4.95 5.03
C LYS A 32 -13.58 3.45 5.15
N LEU A 33 -12.33 3.07 5.39
CA LEU A 33 -11.89 1.67 5.47
C LEU A 33 -11.96 1.12 6.89
N ILE A 34 -11.59 1.94 7.89
CA ILE A 34 -11.33 1.49 9.25
C ILE A 34 -12.54 0.77 9.85
N THR A 35 -13.77 1.26 9.62
CA THR A 35 -14.99 0.65 10.16
C THR A 35 -15.19 -0.78 9.70
N ASN A 36 -14.89 -1.07 8.43
CA ASN A 36 -14.96 -2.43 7.90
C ASN A 36 -13.86 -3.30 8.50
N VAL A 37 -12.63 -2.76 8.58
CA VAL A 37 -11.47 -3.46 9.13
C VAL A 37 -11.65 -3.83 10.60
N THR A 38 -12.09 -2.91 11.48
CA THR A 38 -12.23 -3.21 12.92
C THR A 38 -13.27 -4.30 13.19
N SER A 39 -14.33 -4.37 12.39
CA SER A 39 -15.37 -5.39 12.55
C SER A 39 -14.95 -6.79 12.06
N MET A 40 -13.71 -6.94 11.58
CA MET A 40 -13.12 -8.20 11.11
C MET A 40 -11.89 -8.60 11.96
N ALA A 41 -11.68 -7.97 13.13
CA ALA A 41 -10.49 -8.20 13.94
C ALA A 41 -10.36 -9.65 14.44
N ASP A 42 -11.48 -10.33 14.65
CA ASP A 42 -11.53 -11.65 15.29
C ASP A 42 -11.65 -12.81 14.28
N GLU A 43 -11.89 -12.54 13.00
CA GLU A 43 -12.14 -13.57 11.99
C GLU A 43 -11.51 -13.22 10.64
N VAL A 44 -10.92 -14.23 9.98
CA VAL A 44 -10.43 -14.09 8.61
C VAL A 44 -11.63 -14.11 7.66
N GLN A 45 -12.00 -12.94 7.18
CA GLN A 45 -13.10 -12.76 6.24
C GLN A 45 -12.67 -11.81 5.10
N GLU A 46 -13.42 -11.83 4.00
CA GLU A 46 -13.31 -10.83 2.94
C GLU A 46 -14.58 -9.97 2.94
N ARG A 47 -14.44 -8.69 2.59
CA ARG A 47 -15.58 -7.78 2.45
C ARG A 47 -15.48 -6.93 1.21
N GLU A 48 -16.63 -6.78 0.55
CA GLU A 48 -16.78 -5.85 -0.55
C GLU A 48 -16.90 -4.42 0.02
N VAL A 49 -15.89 -3.60 -0.26
CA VAL A 49 -15.83 -2.18 0.15
C VAL A 49 -16.23 -1.22 -0.99
N GLY A 50 -16.74 -1.78 -2.09
CA GLY A 50 -17.09 -1.05 -3.30
C GLY A 50 -15.87 -0.49 -4.05
N VAL A 51 -16.13 0.48 -4.94
CA VAL A 51 -15.08 1.16 -5.70
C VAL A 51 -14.38 2.19 -4.82
N ILE A 52 -13.07 2.04 -4.67
CA ILE A 52 -12.22 2.97 -3.95
C ILE A 52 -11.40 3.78 -4.96
N ASP A 53 -11.55 5.10 -4.93
CA ASP A 53 -10.71 6.02 -5.70
C ASP A 53 -9.34 6.21 -5.01
N PRO A 54 -8.23 5.75 -5.60
CA PRO A 54 -6.90 5.91 -5.02
C PRO A 54 -6.43 7.37 -4.92
N ASN A 55 -7.03 8.29 -5.68
CA ASN A 55 -6.66 9.71 -5.62
C ASN A 55 -7.01 10.33 -4.25
N MET A 56 -7.96 9.74 -3.52
CA MET A 56 -8.33 10.17 -2.16
C MET A 56 -7.20 9.99 -1.14
N ILE A 57 -6.17 9.19 -1.44
CA ILE A 57 -5.01 9.01 -0.55
C ILE A 57 -4.17 10.30 -0.47
N GLY A 58 -4.26 11.19 -1.46
CA GLY A 58 -3.60 12.50 -1.41
C GLY A 58 -2.08 12.47 -1.57
N ILE A 59 -1.54 11.49 -2.31
CA ILE A 59 -0.10 11.41 -2.62
C ILE A 59 0.25 12.54 -3.59
N ASP A 60 1.06 13.50 -3.16
CA ASP A 60 1.47 14.62 -4.04
C ASP A 60 2.53 14.21 -5.08
N GLY A 61 3.24 13.11 -4.85
CA GLY A 61 4.28 12.54 -5.71
C GLY A 61 5.55 13.39 -5.85
N LYS A 62 5.70 14.48 -5.09
CA LYS A 62 6.74 15.49 -5.33
C LYS A 62 8.09 15.15 -4.72
N LYS A 63 8.10 14.45 -3.58
CA LYS A 63 9.33 14.03 -2.89
C LYS A 63 9.17 12.62 -2.37
N TYR A 64 10.09 11.74 -2.77
CA TYR A 64 10.10 10.35 -2.34
C TYR A 64 11.52 9.81 -2.22
N TYR A 65 11.68 8.79 -1.37
CA TYR A 65 12.86 7.94 -1.38
C TYR A 65 12.57 6.71 -2.25
N ARG A 66 13.51 6.34 -3.12
CA ARG A 66 13.39 5.17 -3.99
C ARG A 66 14.55 4.23 -3.77
N TYR A 67 14.27 2.94 -3.56
CA TYR A 67 15.29 1.91 -3.45
C TYR A 67 14.76 0.55 -3.91
N ILE A 68 15.68 -0.36 -4.22
CA ILE A 68 15.37 -1.76 -4.46
C ILE A 68 15.57 -2.48 -3.12
N GLY A 69 14.54 -3.21 -2.67
CA GLY A 69 14.56 -3.94 -1.42
C GLY A 69 13.82 -5.27 -1.55
N SER A 70 13.17 -5.69 -0.46
CA SER A 70 12.42 -6.95 -0.39
C SER A 70 11.00 -6.74 0.13
N LEU A 71 10.19 -7.80 0.05
CA LEU A 71 8.94 -7.88 0.80
C LEU A 71 9.23 -7.91 2.30
N THR A 72 8.42 -7.18 3.08
CA THR A 72 8.53 -7.14 4.55
C THR A 72 7.75 -8.26 5.24
N VAL A 73 7.35 -9.28 4.47
CA VAL A 73 6.65 -10.47 4.93
C VAL A 73 7.32 -11.70 4.32
N PRO A 74 7.33 -12.85 5.01
CA PRO A 74 7.86 -14.10 4.44
C PRO A 74 7.23 -14.41 3.06
N PRO A 75 8.01 -14.87 2.06
CA PRO A 75 9.40 -15.33 2.13
C PRO A 75 10.46 -14.22 1.94
N CYS A 76 10.10 -12.94 2.11
CA CYS A 76 11.01 -11.80 2.01
C CYS A 76 11.67 -11.65 0.63
N THR A 77 10.95 -11.94 -0.44
CA THR A 77 11.44 -11.87 -1.83
C THR A 77 12.09 -10.52 -2.13
N GLU A 78 13.33 -10.54 -2.63
CA GLU A 78 14.09 -9.36 -3.05
C GLU A 78 13.66 -8.85 -4.43
N GLY A 79 14.24 -7.73 -4.88
CA GLY A 79 13.93 -7.13 -6.18
C GLY A 79 12.64 -6.32 -6.19
N VAL A 80 12.17 -5.87 -5.02
CA VAL A 80 10.98 -5.02 -4.90
C VAL A 80 11.38 -3.55 -5.05
N ILE A 81 10.74 -2.82 -5.97
CA ILE A 81 10.94 -1.36 -6.10
C ILE A 81 10.10 -0.65 -5.04
N TRP A 82 10.74 -0.08 -4.04
CA TRP A 82 10.08 0.72 -3.01
C TRP A 82 10.11 2.21 -3.35
N THR A 83 8.96 2.86 -3.23
CA THR A 83 8.79 4.32 -3.31
C THR A 83 8.14 4.80 -2.02
N MET A 84 8.91 5.45 -1.16
CA MET A 84 8.44 5.95 0.13
C MET A 84 8.14 7.45 0.02
N SER A 85 6.88 7.84 0.22
CA SER A 85 6.46 9.23 0.29
C SER A 85 7.19 9.94 1.44
N ARG A 86 7.73 11.13 1.16
CA ARG A 86 8.37 11.99 2.17
C ARG A 86 7.37 12.92 2.86
#